data_AF-A0A496T931-F1
#
_entry.id   AF-A0A496T931-F1
#
_cell.length_a   1.000
_cell.length_b   1.000
_cell.length_c   1.000
_cell.angle_alpha   90.00
_cell.angle_beta   90.00
_cell.angle_gamma   90.00
#
_symmetry.space_group_name_H-M   'P 1'
#
loop_
_entity.id
_entity.type
_entity.pdbx_description
1 polymer ?
#
loop_
_entity_poly.entity_id
_entity_poly.type
_entity_poly.pdbx_seq_one_letter_code
_entity_poly.pdbx_strand_id
1 'polypeptide(L)'
;VEQWARDSQKEILVSKEDKEKIQELLFSSLKEELKNSIIIKVSDRISKGFRIGIKGEDVYYDFTDESITECLKEFVSPSLKEILNKKNG
;
A
#
# COMPACT_ATOMS: atom_id res chain seq x y z
N VAL A 1 15.54 -7.04 5.88
CA VAL A 1 14.60 -5.91 5.63
C VAL A 1 15.33 -4.60 5.26
N GLU A 2 16.65 -4.48 5.49
CA GLU A 2 17.37 -3.20 5.35
C GLU A 2 17.91 -2.84 3.94
N GLN A 3 17.72 -3.68 2.93
CA GLN A 3 18.47 -3.55 1.66
C GLN A 3 17.82 -2.66 0.59
N TRP A 4 16.52 -2.33 0.71
CA TRP A 4 15.77 -1.56 -0.30
C TRP A 4 15.73 -0.04 -0.02
N ALA A 5 16.20 0.39 1.14
CA ALA A 5 16.03 1.76 1.63
C ALA A 5 17.18 2.71 1.25
N ARG A 6 18.41 2.22 1.03
CA ARG A 6 19.56 3.08 0.70
C ARG A 6 19.65 3.34 -0.81
N ASP A 7 19.68 4.63 -1.15
CA ASP A 7 20.07 5.22 -2.44
C ASP A 7 19.11 5.20 -3.64
N SER A 8 17.91 4.60 -3.53
CA SER A 8 16.89 4.65 -4.60
C SER A 8 15.85 5.76 -4.40
N GLN A 9 15.35 6.39 -5.47
CA GLN A 9 14.22 7.34 -5.40
C GLN A 9 12.91 6.55 -5.32
N LYS A 10 12.08 6.85 -4.32
CA LYS A 10 10.82 6.11 -4.08
C LYS A 10 9.68 6.81 -4.80
N GLU A 11 8.76 6.02 -5.37
CA GLU A 11 7.53 6.53 -5.94
C GLU A 11 6.30 5.93 -5.29
N ILE A 12 5.29 6.77 -5.10
CA ILE A 12 3.99 6.40 -4.57
C ILE A 12 2.95 6.74 -5.62
N LEU A 13 2.20 5.73 -6.05
CA LEU A 13 1.09 5.90 -6.97
C LEU A 13 -0.21 5.93 -6.15
N VAL A 14 -1.04 6.93 -6.38
CA VAL A 14 -2.29 7.15 -5.64
C VAL A 14 -3.37 7.70 -6.57
N SER A 15 -4.63 7.58 -6.19
CA SER A 15 -5.72 8.27 -6.88
C SER A 15 -5.56 9.79 -6.80
N LYS A 16 -6.26 10.50 -7.69
CA LYS A 16 -6.24 11.97 -7.70
C LYS A 16 -6.85 12.54 -6.41
N GLU A 17 -7.93 11.94 -5.92
CA GLU A 17 -8.66 12.43 -4.75
C GLU A 17 -7.88 12.26 -3.44
N ASP A 18 -7.03 11.23 -3.35
CA ASP A 18 -6.32 10.92 -2.10
C ASP A 18 -4.89 11.43 -2.06
N LYS A 19 -4.39 12.03 -3.14
CA LYS A 19 -3.01 12.54 -3.23
C LYS A 19 -2.62 13.42 -2.04
N GLU A 20 -3.43 14.44 -1.73
CA GLU A 20 -3.13 15.41 -0.67
C GLU A 20 -3.16 14.75 0.71
N LYS A 21 -4.18 13.94 0.99
CA LYS A 21 -4.32 13.22 2.26
C LYS A 21 -3.16 12.27 2.51
N ILE A 22 -2.74 11.52 1.48
CA ILE A 22 -1.61 10.59 1.58
C ILE A 22 -0.30 11.36 1.74
N GLN A 23 -0.13 12.48 1.05
CA GLN A 23 1.06 13.33 1.22
C GLN A 23 1.17 13.85 2.66
N GLU A 24 0.09 14.38 3.23
CA GLU A 24 0.07 14.86 4.61
C GLU A 24 0.30 13.73 5.61
N LEU A 25 -0.36 12.59 5.44
CA LEU A 25 -0.20 11.42 6.31
C LEU A 25 1.26 10.95 6.33
N LEU A 26 1.89 10.81 5.17
CA LEU A 26 3.27 10.36 5.07
C LEU A 26 4.24 11.40 5.62
N PHE A 27 4.07 12.67 5.24
CA PHE A 27 5.04 13.71 5.60
C PHE A 27 4.87 14.22 7.03
N SER A 28 3.74 13.99 7.68
CA SER A 28 3.59 14.26 9.12
C SER A 28 4.47 13.34 9.99
N SER A 29 4.79 12.14 9.49
CA SER A 29 5.43 11.07 10.25
C SER A 29 6.88 10.77 9.82
N LEU A 30 7.36 11.38 8.74
CA LEU A 30 8.68 11.13 8.16
C LEU A 30 9.70 12.23 8.49
N LYS A 31 10.97 11.84 8.66
CA LYS A 31 12.10 12.79 8.75
C LYS A 31 12.25 13.57 7.45
N GLU A 32 12.68 14.83 7.53
CA GLU A 32 12.85 15.73 6.37
C GLU A 32 13.67 15.13 5.22
N GLU A 33 14.75 14.41 5.54
CA GLU A 33 15.61 13.74 4.55
C GLU A 33 14.84 12.71 3.70
N LEU A 34 13.85 12.02 4.30
CA LEU A 34 13.03 11.03 3.59
C LEU A 34 11.98 11.70 2.71
N LYS A 35 11.42 12.84 3.13
CA LYS A 35 10.42 13.60 2.34
C LYS A 35 10.99 13.99 0.97
N ASN A 36 12.25 14.44 0.94
CA ASN A 36 12.93 14.86 -0.28
C ASN A 36 13.24 13.71 -1.25
N SER A 37 13.16 12.46 -0.79
CA SER A 37 13.45 11.25 -1.59
C SER A 37 12.22 10.57 -2.18
N ILE A 38 11.01 11.02 -1.81
CA ILE A 38 9.73 10.41 -2.20
C ILE A 38 9.04 11.27 -3.26
N ILE A 39 8.61 10.65 -4.37
CA ILE A 39 7.72 11.26 -5.35
C ILE A 39 6.32 10.66 -5.19
N ILE A 40 5.31 11.51 -5.09
CA ILE A 40 3.91 11.08 -5.15
C ILE A 40 3.32 11.42 -6.52
N LYS A 41 2.83 10.40 -7.23
CA LYS A 41 2.23 10.51 -8.57
C LYS A 41 0.76 10.09 -8.53
N VAL A 42 -0.04 10.79 -9.31
CA VAL A 42 -1.43 10.38 -9.56
C VAL A 42 -1.46 9.27 -10.59
N SER A 43 -2.31 8.26 -10.38
CA SER A 43 -2.53 7.17 -11.31
C SER A 43 -4.03 6.87 -11.42
N ASP A 44 -4.56 6.93 -12.64
CA ASP A 44 -5.97 6.59 -12.92
C ASP A 44 -6.27 5.10 -12.77
N ARG A 45 -5.24 4.27 -12.55
CA ARG A 45 -5.37 2.84 -12.30
C ARG A 45 -5.63 2.51 -10.83
N ILE A 46 -5.61 3.50 -9.95
CA ILE A 46 -5.83 3.34 -8.52
C ILE A 46 -7.09 4.13 -8.17
N SER A 47 -8.14 3.43 -7.73
CA SER A 47 -9.34 4.07 -7.22
C SER A 47 -9.17 4.50 -5.76
N LYS A 48 -8.67 3.61 -4.90
CA LYS A 48 -8.38 3.89 -3.48
C LYS A 48 -7.11 3.19 -3.01
N GLY A 49 -6.54 3.72 -1.92
CA GLY A 49 -5.25 3.24 -1.40
C GLY A 49 -4.08 3.74 -2.25
N PHE A 50 -2.95 3.03 -2.20
CA PHE A 50 -1.73 3.44 -2.91
C PHE A 50 -0.79 2.26 -3.18
N ARG A 51 0.14 2.46 -4.12
CA ARG A 51 1.28 1.56 -4.35
C ARG A 51 2.59 2.26 -4.05
N ILE A 52 3.56 1.54 -3.51
CA ILE A 52 4.92 2.04 -3.26
C ILE A 52 5.91 1.24 -4.12
N GLY A 53 6.77 1.91 -4.87
CA GLY A 53 7.80 1.29 -5.69
C GLY A 53 9.09 2.09 -5.73
N ILE A 54 10.09 1.53 -6.39
CA ILE A 54 11.32 2.24 -6.76
C ILE A 54 11.13 2.83 -8.16
N LYS A 55 11.45 4.12 -8.32
CA LYS A 55 11.31 4.78 -9.62
C LYS A 55 12.16 4.07 -10.68
N GLY A 56 11.51 3.62 -11.74
CA GLY A 56 12.16 2.92 -12.85
C GLY A 56 12.22 1.41 -12.70
N GLU A 57 11.67 0.87 -11.60
CA GLU A 57 11.45 -0.56 -11.42
C GLU A 57 9.95 -0.88 -11.51
N ASP A 58 9.61 -2.03 -12.08
CA ASP A 58 8.22 -2.49 -12.21
C ASP A 58 7.76 -3.32 -11.00
N VAL A 59 8.38 -3.12 -9.83
CA VAL A 59 8.07 -3.83 -8.59
C VAL A 59 7.39 -2.89 -7.61
N TYR A 60 6.22 -3.30 -7.14
CA TYR A 60 5.38 -2.50 -6.26
C TYR A 60 4.88 -3.28 -5.06
N TYR A 61 4.93 -2.64 -3.90
CA TYR A 61 4.10 -3.02 -2.76
C TYR A 61 2.71 -2.42 -2.96
N ASP A 62 1.70 -3.27 -2.96
CA ASP A 62 0.32 -2.88 -3.28
C ASP A 62 -0.54 -2.80 -2.00
N PHE A 63 -0.98 -1.58 -1.68
CA PHE A 63 -1.90 -1.27 -0.57
C PHE A 63 -3.20 -0.65 -1.09
N THR A 64 -3.59 -1.01 -2.32
CA THR A 64 -4.92 -0.71 -2.85
C THR A 64 -6.00 -1.42 -2.04
N ASP A 65 -7.20 -0.85 -2.01
CA ASP A 65 -8.33 -1.48 -1.34
C ASP A 65 -8.69 -2.82 -1.97
N GLU A 66 -8.50 -2.97 -3.29
CA GLU A 66 -8.68 -4.27 -3.97
C GLU A 66 -7.70 -5.32 -3.44
N SER A 67 -6.40 -5.00 -3.35
CA SER A 67 -5.37 -5.93 -2.88
C SER A 67 -5.56 -6.32 -1.42
N ILE A 68 -5.89 -5.34 -0.56
CA ILE A 68 -6.19 -5.60 0.85
C ILE A 68 -7.44 -6.46 0.98
N THR A 69 -8.49 -6.17 0.21
CA THR A 69 -9.73 -6.95 0.23
C THR A 69 -9.48 -8.40 -0.17
N GLU A 70 -8.66 -8.65 -1.19
CA GLU A 70 -8.35 -9.99 -1.64
C GLU A 70 -7.55 -10.77 -0.57
N CYS A 71 -6.51 -10.15 -0.01
CA CYS A 71 -5.74 -10.73 1.09
C CYS A 71 -6.63 -11.08 2.31
N LEU A 72 -7.55 -10.18 2.66
CA LEU A 72 -8.51 -10.43 3.74
C LEU A 72 -9.48 -11.57 3.40
N LYS A 73 -9.99 -11.64 2.16
CA LYS A 73 -10.86 -12.76 1.75
C LYS A 73 -10.14 -14.09 1.87
N GLU A 74 -8.90 -14.16 1.38
CA GLU A 74 -8.09 -15.38 1.46
C GLU A 74 -7.84 -15.82 2.90
N PHE A 75 -7.60 -14.88 3.81
CA PHE A 75 -7.31 -15.19 5.21
C PHE A 75 -8.56 -15.46 6.06
N VAL A 76 -9.61 -14.66 5.86
CA VAL A 76 -10.84 -14.71 6.65
C VAL A 76 -11.72 -15.89 6.22
N SER A 77 -11.82 -16.21 4.92
CA SER A 77 -12.74 -17.25 4.45
C SER A 77 -12.47 -18.64 5.04
N PRO A 78 -11.22 -19.14 5.13
CA PRO A 78 -10.91 -20.42 5.77
C PRO A 78 -11.22 -20.39 7.27
N SER A 79 -10.82 -19.31 7.94
CA SER A 79 -11.05 -19.13 9.38
C SER A 79 -12.54 -19.12 9.72
N LEU A 80 -13.36 -18.44 8.91
CA LEU A 80 -14.81 -18.39 9.09
C LEU A 80 -15.44 -19.76 8.87
N LYS A 81 -15.00 -20.51 7.84
CA LYS A 81 -15.46 -21.88 7.59
C LYS A 81 -15.16 -22.80 8.78
N GLU A 82 -13.97 -22.69 9.37
CA GLU A 82 -13.60 -23.49 10.52
C GLU A 82 -14.51 -23.21 11.73
N ILE A 83 -14.78 -21.93 12.02
CA ILE A 83 -15.69 -21.51 13.10
C ILE A 83 -17.11 -22.05 12.87
N LEU A 84 -17.63 -21.93 11.65
CA LEU A 84 -18.97 -22.41 11.30
C LEU A 84 -19.08 -23.93 11.40
N ASN A 85 -18.06 -24.67 10.95
CA ASN A 85 -18.04 -26.14 11.03
C ASN A 85 -17.89 -26.64 12.47
N LYS A 86 -17.14 -25.94 13.32
CA LYS A 86 -17.02 -26.26 14.76
C LYS A 86 -18.33 -26.12 15.53
N LYS A 87 -19.27 -25.29 15.06
CA LYS A 87 -20.56 -25.06 15.73
C LYS A 87 -21.63 -26.10 15.38
N ASN A 88 -21.37 -26.96 14.38
CA ASN A 88 -22.29 -28.00 13.91
C ASN A 88 -21.87 -29.42 14.34
N GLY A 89 -21.03 -29.55 15.38
CA GLY A 89 -20.56 -30.83 15.94
C GLY A 89 -20.84 -30.94 17.43
#